data_AF-A0A953D153-F1
#
_entry.id   AF-A0A953D153-F1
#
_cell.length_a   1.000
_cell.length_b   1.000
_cell.length_c   1.000
_cell.angle_alpha   90.00
_cell.angle_beta   90.00
_cell.angle_gamma   90.00
#
_symmetry.space_group_name_H-M   'P 1'
#
loop_
_entity.id
_entity.type
_entity.pdbx_description
1 polymer ?
#
loop_
_entity_poly.entity_id
_entity_poly.type
_entity_poly.pdbx_seq_one_letter_code
_entity_poly.pdbx_strand_id
1 'polypeptide(L)'
;MSEAQAQQFMDQFKQTDVPFDYPPDCCYARARVMSDMMEKEGYASRKLWYEGYLEPNRADGTRVAFPDANGNSAPVTWHYHVAPIVQVEQSNGKVEERVLDPSLSDKPLSMDEWKARCGPHAQVPTMQEITPSNVHYPFDPDTKGRDYPVAYAEQALSAHRTARDDARQAANKKATGK
;
A
#
# COMPACT_ATOMS: atom_id res chain seq x y z
N MET A 1 11.50 -0.85 -16.30
CA MET A 1 11.24 -2.30 -16.32
C MET A 1 10.17 -2.61 -17.36
N SER A 2 9.98 -3.86 -17.80
CA SER A 2 8.87 -4.21 -18.72
C SER A 2 7.55 -4.42 -17.98
N GLU A 3 6.42 -4.47 -18.70
CA GLU A 3 5.11 -4.81 -18.12
C GLU A 3 5.11 -6.18 -17.42
N ALA A 4 5.75 -7.17 -18.04
CA ALA A 4 5.88 -8.51 -17.45
C ALA A 4 6.71 -8.49 -16.15
N GLN A 5 7.79 -7.71 -16.10
CA GLN A 5 8.59 -7.55 -14.89
C GLN A 5 7.79 -6.87 -13.76
N ALA A 6 7.00 -5.85 -14.08
CA ALA A 6 6.15 -5.17 -13.10
C ALA A 6 5.09 -6.13 -12.52
N GLN A 7 4.49 -6.98 -13.36
CA GLN A 7 3.58 -8.02 -12.91
C GLN A 7 4.30 -9.08 -12.05
N GLN A 8 5.51 -9.49 -12.42
CA GLN A 8 6.30 -10.43 -11.64
C GLN A 8 6.57 -9.90 -10.22
N PHE A 9 6.87 -8.61 -10.06
CA PHE A 9 7.01 -8.02 -8.72
C PHE A 9 5.69 -8.04 -7.93
N MET A 10 4.55 -7.74 -8.55
CA MET A 10 3.23 -7.86 -7.90
C MET A 10 2.99 -9.28 -7.37
N ASP A 11 3.36 -10.29 -8.16
CA ASP A 11 3.20 -11.70 -7.79
C ASP A 11 4.18 -12.10 -6.68
N GLN A 12 5.44 -11.66 -6.76
CA GLN A 12 6.47 -11.90 -5.75
C GLN A 12 6.12 -11.25 -4.42
N PHE A 13 5.62 -10.02 -4.40
CA PHE A 13 5.19 -9.35 -3.18
C PHE A 13 4.14 -10.17 -2.43
N LYS A 14 3.18 -10.76 -3.14
CA LYS A 14 2.13 -11.59 -2.52
C LYS A 14 2.63 -12.92 -1.95
N GLN A 15 3.82 -13.37 -2.35
CA GLN A 15 4.48 -14.56 -1.81
C GLN A 15 5.28 -14.26 -0.54
N THR A 16 5.42 -12.99 -0.15
CA THR A 16 6.08 -12.58 1.10
C THR A 16 5.12 -12.59 2.29
N ASP A 17 5.67 -12.32 3.48
CA ASP A 17 4.90 -12.12 4.70
C ASP A 17 4.46 -10.66 4.91
N VAL A 18 4.58 -9.80 3.89
CA VAL A 18 4.11 -8.41 3.95
C VAL A 18 2.58 -8.40 4.13
N PRO A 19 2.04 -7.75 5.18
CA PRO A 19 0.62 -7.80 5.51
C PRO A 19 -0.21 -6.85 4.63
N PHE A 20 -0.35 -7.16 3.34
CA PHE A 20 -1.19 -6.41 2.39
C PHE A 20 -2.68 -6.45 2.74
N ASP A 21 -3.06 -7.46 3.50
CA ASP A 21 -4.41 -7.72 4.03
C ASP A 21 -4.66 -7.08 5.40
N TYR A 22 -3.72 -6.27 5.90
CA TYR A 22 -3.90 -5.37 7.05
C TYR A 22 -4.03 -3.91 6.55
N PRO A 23 -5.24 -3.49 6.12
CA PRO A 23 -5.47 -2.15 5.63
C PRO A 23 -5.53 -1.03 6.69
N PRO A 24 -5.74 -1.22 8.02
CA PRO A 24 -5.88 -0.09 8.93
C PRO A 24 -4.67 0.86 8.98
N ASP A 25 -3.46 0.33 8.80
CA ASP A 25 -2.21 1.08 8.84
C ASP A 25 -1.16 0.37 7.97
N CYS A 26 0.12 0.77 8.03
CA CYS A 26 1.30 0.10 7.49
C CYS A 26 1.68 0.44 6.03
N CYS A 27 0.92 1.30 5.33
CA CYS A 27 1.18 1.60 3.92
C CYS A 27 2.62 2.11 3.65
N TYR A 28 3.15 3.00 4.50
CA TYR A 28 4.53 3.51 4.42
C TYR A 28 5.59 2.41 4.52
N ALA A 29 5.39 1.44 5.42
CA ALA A 29 6.31 0.33 5.64
C ALA A 29 6.23 -0.69 4.50
N ARG A 30 5.02 -1.04 4.04
CA ARG A 30 4.83 -1.90 2.86
C ARG A 30 5.51 -1.29 1.63
N ALA A 31 5.30 0.00 1.39
CA ALA A 31 5.91 0.71 0.28
C ALA A 31 7.44 0.75 0.36
N ARG A 32 8.02 0.89 1.56
CA ARG A 32 9.48 0.87 1.71
C ARG A 32 10.07 -0.52 1.44
N VAL A 33 9.48 -1.59 1.98
CA VAL A 33 9.97 -2.96 1.77
C VAL A 33 9.80 -3.40 0.32
N MET A 34 8.66 -3.11 -0.32
CA MET A 34 8.50 -3.37 -1.75
C MET A 34 9.54 -2.64 -2.60
N SER A 35 9.86 -1.39 -2.24
CA SER A 35 10.92 -0.63 -2.93
C SER A 35 12.30 -1.26 -2.74
N ASP A 36 12.63 -1.69 -1.53
CA ASP A 36 13.90 -2.37 -1.24
C ASP A 36 14.04 -3.72 -1.97
N MET A 37 12.96 -4.49 -2.07
CA MET A 37 12.94 -5.73 -2.86
C MET A 37 13.27 -5.47 -4.33
N MET A 38 12.66 -4.44 -4.93
CA MET A 38 12.97 -4.04 -6.31
C MET A 38 14.40 -3.50 -6.45
N GLU A 39 14.86 -2.69 -5.50
CA GLU A 39 16.22 -2.11 -5.49
C GLU A 39 17.29 -3.20 -5.46
N LYS A 40 17.10 -4.26 -4.66
CA LYS A 40 18.00 -5.43 -4.59
C LYS A 40 18.10 -6.20 -5.90
N GLU A 41 17.07 -6.11 -6.74
CA GLU A 41 17.05 -6.70 -8.09
C GLU A 41 17.48 -5.71 -9.18
N GLY A 42 17.98 -4.53 -8.80
CA GLY A 42 18.49 -3.52 -9.72
C GLY A 42 17.43 -2.59 -10.30
N TYR A 43 16.21 -2.57 -9.74
CA TYR A 43 15.12 -1.71 -10.20
C TYR A 43 14.84 -0.58 -9.20
N ALA A 44 15.00 0.65 -9.65
CA ALA A 44 14.64 1.83 -8.86
C ALA A 44 13.13 2.05 -8.82
N SER A 45 12.63 2.52 -7.68
CA SER A 45 11.26 3.02 -7.50
C SER A 45 11.25 4.41 -6.87
N ARG A 46 10.09 5.05 -6.92
CA ARG A 46 9.74 6.23 -6.10
C ARG A 46 8.49 5.89 -5.29
N LYS A 47 8.04 6.78 -4.41
CA LYS A 47 6.75 6.65 -3.72
C LYS A 47 5.78 7.70 -4.22
N LEU A 48 4.55 7.27 -4.51
CA LEU A 48 3.40 8.15 -4.70
C LEU A 48 2.62 8.23 -3.39
N TRP A 49 2.56 9.42 -2.83
CA TRP A 49 1.78 9.74 -1.64
C TRP A 49 0.48 10.40 -2.06
N TYR A 50 -0.61 10.04 -1.39
CA TYR A 50 -1.92 10.63 -1.61
C TYR A 50 -2.61 10.89 -0.28
N GLU A 51 -2.80 12.16 0.06
CA GLU A 51 -3.36 12.63 1.33
C GLU A 51 -4.77 13.21 1.11
N GLY A 52 -5.67 12.97 2.07
CA GLY A 52 -7.07 13.39 2.04
C GLY A 52 -7.93 12.58 3.02
N TYR A 53 -9.25 12.65 2.86
CA TYR A 53 -10.14 11.69 3.53
C TYR A 53 -10.45 10.55 2.54
N LEU A 54 -9.81 9.41 2.75
CA LEU A 54 -9.79 8.29 1.82
C LEU A 54 -10.64 7.13 2.34
N GLU A 55 -11.44 6.57 1.45
CA GLU A 55 -12.45 5.54 1.69
C GLU A 55 -12.22 4.38 0.71
N PRO A 56 -11.19 3.54 0.96
CA PRO A 56 -10.70 2.61 -0.04
C PRO A 56 -11.72 1.58 -0.48
N ASN A 57 -11.67 1.27 -1.77
CA ASN A 57 -12.55 0.32 -2.42
C ASN A 57 -11.78 -0.84 -3.03
N ARG A 58 -12.39 -2.03 -2.96
CA ARG A 58 -11.97 -3.21 -3.71
C ARG A 58 -12.29 -3.05 -5.19
N ALA A 59 -11.75 -3.96 -6.01
CA ALA A 59 -12.01 -3.98 -7.44
C ALA A 59 -13.50 -4.12 -7.81
N ASP A 60 -14.31 -4.72 -6.94
CA ASP A 60 -15.77 -4.86 -7.10
C ASP A 60 -16.56 -3.61 -6.64
N GLY A 61 -15.88 -2.55 -6.21
CA GLY A 61 -16.49 -1.32 -5.72
C GLY A 61 -16.92 -1.36 -4.24
N THR A 62 -16.73 -2.48 -3.53
CA THR A 62 -17.05 -2.57 -2.11
C THR A 62 -15.99 -1.89 -1.24
N ARG A 63 -16.42 -1.28 -0.13
CA ARG A 63 -15.50 -0.69 0.85
C ARG A 63 -14.58 -1.75 1.45
N VAL A 64 -13.29 -1.43 1.52
CA VAL A 64 -12.33 -2.22 2.30
C VAL A 64 -12.75 -2.13 3.77
N ALA A 65 -12.89 -3.29 4.40
CA ALA A 65 -13.29 -3.42 5.79
C ALA A 65 -12.34 -4.36 6.52
N PHE A 66 -12.15 -4.12 7.81
CA PHE A 66 -11.25 -4.90 8.65
C PHE A 66 -11.88 -5.14 10.03
N PRO A 67 -11.68 -6.32 10.66
CA PRO A 67 -12.17 -6.59 12.00
C PRO A 67 -11.43 -5.78 13.07
N ASP A 68 -12.17 -5.27 14.04
CA ASP A 68 -11.62 -4.73 15.30
C ASP A 68 -11.17 -5.86 16.26
N ALA A 69 -10.64 -5.47 17.43
CA ALA A 69 -10.23 -6.42 18.46
C ALA A 69 -11.37 -7.28 19.04
N ASN A 70 -12.63 -6.89 18.80
CA ASN A 70 -13.82 -7.63 19.20
C ASN A 70 -14.39 -8.48 18.04
N GLY A 71 -13.71 -8.52 16.89
CA GLY A 71 -14.14 -9.25 15.70
C GLY A 71 -15.25 -8.55 14.91
N ASN A 72 -15.58 -7.29 15.17
CA ASN A 72 -16.52 -6.51 14.36
C ASN A 72 -15.80 -5.95 13.13
N SER A 73 -16.27 -6.30 11.94
CA SER A 73 -15.74 -5.70 10.72
C SER A 73 -16.38 -4.34 10.45
N ALA A 74 -15.54 -3.32 10.24
CA ALA A 74 -15.97 -1.98 9.84
C ALA A 74 -15.17 -1.49 8.63
N PRO A 75 -15.75 -0.63 7.78
CA PRO A 75 -15.00 0.04 6.71
C PRO A 75 -13.80 0.80 7.27
N VAL A 76 -12.64 0.68 6.62
CA VAL A 76 -11.48 1.49 6.97
C VAL A 76 -11.55 2.85 6.30
N THR A 77 -10.89 3.83 6.91
CA THR A 77 -10.64 5.16 6.36
C THR A 77 -9.16 5.48 6.53
N TRP A 78 -8.61 6.28 5.62
CA TRP A 78 -7.22 6.74 5.70
C TRP A 78 -7.13 8.26 5.58
N HIS A 79 -6.16 8.83 6.29
CA HIS A 79 -5.75 10.22 6.08
C HIS A 79 -4.77 10.36 4.91
N TYR A 80 -4.06 9.28 4.59
CA TYR A 80 -3.25 9.18 3.39
C TYR A 80 -3.04 7.72 3.01
N HIS A 81 -2.62 7.48 1.78
CA HIS A 81 -2.10 6.19 1.33
C HIS A 81 -0.83 6.38 0.50
N VAL A 82 0.00 5.34 0.43
CA VAL A 82 1.27 5.38 -0.29
C VAL A 82 1.61 4.03 -0.89
N ALA A 83 2.15 4.06 -2.11
CA ALA A 83 2.65 2.88 -2.79
C ALA A 83 3.88 3.23 -3.68
N PRO A 84 4.74 2.23 -3.99
CA PRO A 84 5.81 2.39 -4.95
C PRO A 84 5.27 2.71 -6.35
N ILE A 85 5.99 3.57 -7.06
CA ILE A 85 5.82 3.80 -8.49
C ILE A 85 7.10 3.44 -9.24
N VAL A 86 6.93 2.85 -10.42
CA VAL A 86 8.02 2.39 -11.28
C VAL A 86 7.77 2.84 -12.73
N GLN A 87 8.86 3.02 -13.47
CA GLN A 87 8.79 3.27 -14.91
C GLN A 87 8.69 1.94 -15.66
N VAL A 88 7.61 1.78 -16.42
CA VAL A 88 7.28 0.56 -17.16
C VAL A 88 7.25 0.84 -18.66
N GLU A 89 8.15 0.19 -19.39
CA GLU A 89 8.14 0.17 -20.85
C GLU A 89 7.01 -0.73 -21.34
N GLN A 90 6.07 -0.14 -22.07
CA GLN A 90 4.94 -0.80 -22.69
C GLN A 90 5.36 -1.49 -24.00
N SER A 91 4.57 -2.45 -24.47
CA SER A 91 4.80 -3.14 -25.76
C SER A 91 4.99 -2.24 -26.98
N ASN A 92 4.49 -1.00 -26.95
CA ASN A 92 4.65 0.00 -28.01
C ASN A 92 5.91 0.88 -27.86
N GLY A 93 6.79 0.58 -26.91
CA GLY A 93 8.02 1.34 -26.62
C GLY A 93 7.81 2.60 -25.78
N LYS A 94 6.56 2.94 -25.40
CA LYS A 94 6.29 4.07 -24.51
C LYS A 94 6.64 3.68 -23.07
N VAL A 95 7.24 4.60 -22.32
CA VAL A 95 7.46 4.44 -20.88
C VAL A 95 6.35 5.14 -20.12
N GLU A 96 5.69 4.41 -19.22
CA GLU A 96 4.63 4.93 -18.35
C GLU A 96 4.92 4.65 -16.88
N GLU A 97 4.44 5.52 -15.99
CA GLU A 97 4.50 5.26 -14.56
C GLU A 97 3.38 4.30 -14.15
N ARG A 98 3.73 3.27 -13.38
CA ARG A 98 2.78 2.34 -12.79
C ARG A 98 2.96 2.26 -11.27
N VAL A 99 1.86 2.22 -10.56
CA VAL A 99 1.78 2.01 -9.11
C VAL A 99 1.71 0.50 -8.84
N LEU A 100 2.55 0.01 -7.92
CA LEU A 100 2.53 -1.38 -7.47
C LEU A 100 1.96 -1.45 -6.06
N ASP A 101 0.72 -1.92 -5.93
CA ASP A 101 0.04 -1.98 -4.64
C ASP A 101 -0.83 -3.24 -4.49
N PRO A 102 -0.28 -4.33 -3.96
CA PRO A 102 -1.03 -5.56 -3.70
C PRO A 102 -2.16 -5.41 -2.68
N SER A 103 -2.20 -4.31 -1.90
CA SER A 103 -3.31 -4.07 -0.96
C SER A 103 -4.57 -3.54 -1.66
N LEU A 104 -4.45 -3.04 -2.90
CA LEU A 104 -5.55 -2.51 -3.71
C LEU A 104 -5.73 -3.20 -5.07
N SER A 105 -4.75 -3.97 -5.55
CA SER A 105 -4.85 -4.65 -6.84
C SER A 105 -3.93 -5.84 -7.01
N ASP A 106 -4.33 -6.74 -7.91
CA ASP A 106 -3.49 -7.84 -8.35
C ASP A 106 -2.56 -7.50 -9.51
N LYS A 107 -2.68 -6.29 -10.08
CA LYS A 107 -1.94 -5.85 -11.27
C LYS A 107 -1.35 -4.45 -11.05
N PRO A 108 -0.27 -4.09 -11.76
CA PRO A 108 0.22 -2.71 -11.80
C PRO A 108 -0.88 -1.76 -12.29
N LEU A 109 -0.98 -0.58 -11.69
CA LEU A 109 -2.03 0.41 -12.00
C LEU A 109 -1.45 1.69 -12.58
N SER A 110 -2.24 2.41 -13.37
CA SER A 110 -2.00 3.84 -13.54
C SER A 110 -2.19 4.59 -12.21
N MET A 111 -1.61 5.78 -12.10
CA MET A 111 -1.78 6.63 -10.91
C MET A 111 -3.25 6.99 -10.68
N ASP A 112 -4.03 7.21 -11.74
CA ASP A 112 -5.45 7.58 -11.63
C ASP A 112 -6.32 6.42 -11.18
N GLU A 113 -6.08 5.20 -11.69
CA GLU A 113 -6.75 3.99 -11.20
C GLU A 113 -6.45 3.73 -9.73
N TRP A 114 -5.19 3.90 -9.31
CA TRP A 114 -4.81 3.73 -7.92
C TRP A 114 -5.47 4.78 -7.01
N LYS A 115 -5.45 6.07 -7.38
CA LYS A 115 -6.15 7.14 -6.64
C LYS A 115 -7.66 6.89 -6.55
N ALA A 116 -8.28 6.42 -7.64
CA ALA A 116 -9.70 6.06 -7.63
C ALA A 116 -10.00 4.93 -6.62
N ARG A 117 -9.09 3.95 -6.48
CA ARG A 117 -9.22 2.87 -5.48
C ARG A 117 -8.93 3.32 -4.05
N CYS A 118 -8.10 4.33 -3.85
CA CYS A 118 -7.97 5.00 -2.56
C CYS A 118 -9.30 5.63 -2.11
N GLY A 119 -10.23 5.88 -3.04
CA GLY A 119 -11.59 6.33 -2.75
C GLY A 119 -11.65 7.70 -2.07
N PRO A 120 -11.13 8.77 -2.70
CA PRO A 120 -11.17 10.10 -2.11
C PRO A 120 -12.62 10.57 -1.96
N HIS A 121 -12.95 11.10 -0.79
CA HIS A 121 -14.27 11.67 -0.55
C HIS A 121 -14.44 12.96 -1.35
N ALA A 122 -15.52 13.04 -2.15
CA ALA A 122 -15.72 14.06 -3.17
C ALA A 122 -15.65 15.52 -2.68
N GLN A 123 -15.94 15.77 -1.40
CA GLN A 123 -15.97 17.10 -0.80
C GLN A 123 -14.68 17.47 -0.04
N VAL A 124 -13.74 16.54 0.10
CA VAL A 124 -12.49 16.78 0.83
C VAL A 124 -11.36 16.94 -0.19
N PRO A 125 -10.64 18.08 -0.21
CA PRO A 125 -9.48 18.25 -1.07
C PRO A 125 -8.45 17.15 -0.85
N THR A 126 -7.75 16.78 -1.92
CA THR A 126 -6.67 15.80 -1.85
C THR A 126 -5.37 16.42 -2.34
N MET A 127 -4.25 15.90 -1.82
CA MET A 127 -2.91 16.28 -2.23
C MET A 127 -2.15 15.05 -2.67
N GLN A 128 -1.24 15.21 -3.63
CA GLN A 128 -0.30 14.16 -4.01
C GLN A 128 1.13 14.67 -4.00
N GLU A 129 2.06 13.80 -3.64
CA GLU A 129 3.50 14.08 -3.72
C GLU A 129 4.23 12.83 -4.21
N ILE A 130 5.21 13.00 -5.09
CA ILE A 130 6.12 11.94 -5.50
C ILE A 130 7.48 12.19 -4.87
N THR A 131 8.01 11.16 -4.21
CA THR A 131 9.27 11.27 -3.45
C THR A 131 10.21 10.10 -3.77
N PRO A 132 11.51 10.22 -3.43
CA PRO A 132 12.40 9.07 -3.38
C PRO A 132 11.85 7.93 -2.51
N SER A 133 12.21 6.69 -2.84
CA SER A 133 11.73 5.46 -2.17
C SER A 133 12.07 5.37 -0.68
N ASN A 134 13.07 6.12 -0.21
CA ASN A 134 13.51 6.14 1.18
C ASN A 134 12.77 7.17 2.04
N VAL A 135 11.91 8.05 1.52
CA VAL A 135 11.21 9.05 2.36
C VAL A 135 10.19 8.38 3.30
N HIS A 136 10.14 8.79 4.57
CA HIS A 136 9.20 8.27 5.58
C HIS A 136 7.78 8.82 5.43
N TYR A 137 7.60 10.14 5.44
CA TYR A 137 6.31 10.81 5.24
C TYR A 137 6.56 12.27 4.81
N PRO A 138 5.99 12.74 3.69
CA PRO A 138 6.33 14.06 3.14
C PRO A 138 5.45 15.21 3.64
N PHE A 139 4.30 14.92 4.26
CA PHE A 139 3.32 15.95 4.66
C PHE A 139 3.46 16.42 6.11
N ASP A 140 4.29 15.73 6.91
CA ASP A 140 4.68 16.19 8.24
C ASP A 140 6.00 16.99 8.16
N PRO A 141 6.01 18.28 8.52
CA PRO A 141 7.21 19.12 8.49
C PRO A 141 8.38 18.54 9.29
N ASP A 142 8.12 17.81 10.37
CA ASP A 142 9.18 17.24 11.20
C ASP A 142 9.85 16.07 10.51
N THR A 143 9.09 15.23 9.79
CA THR A 143 9.61 14.04 9.11
C THR A 143 9.87 14.23 7.62
N LYS A 144 9.52 15.39 7.06
CA LYS A 144 9.73 15.72 5.65
C LYS A 144 11.20 15.63 5.27
N GLY A 145 11.50 14.77 4.29
CA GLY A 145 12.86 14.54 3.81
C GLY A 145 13.72 13.65 4.72
N ARG A 146 13.15 13.07 5.79
CA ARG A 146 13.86 12.05 6.57
C ARG A 146 13.82 10.71 5.85
N ASP A 147 14.99 10.07 5.84
CA ASP A 147 15.14 8.69 5.42
C ASP A 147 14.38 7.74 6.35
N TYR A 148 13.80 6.71 5.75
CA TYR A 148 13.10 5.63 6.38
C TYR A 148 13.83 4.32 6.09
N PRO A 149 14.74 3.90 6.99
CA PRO A 149 15.48 2.67 6.85
C PRO A 149 14.55 1.46 6.72
N VAL A 150 14.94 0.50 5.87
CA VAL A 150 14.17 -0.74 5.65
C VAL A 150 13.99 -1.53 6.95
N ALA A 151 15.00 -1.52 7.84
CA ALA A 151 14.89 -2.18 9.14
C ALA A 151 13.72 -1.64 10.00
N TYR A 152 13.43 -0.33 9.93
CA TYR A 152 12.30 0.26 10.64
C TYR A 152 10.96 -0.11 9.98
N ALA A 153 10.94 -0.19 8.65
CA ALA A 153 9.80 -0.71 7.92
C ALA A 153 9.49 -2.16 8.31
N GLU A 154 10.51 -3.03 8.37
CA GLU A 154 10.35 -4.43 8.78
C GLU A 154 9.84 -4.58 10.21
N GLN A 155 10.34 -3.75 11.14
CA GLN A 155 9.83 -3.72 12.51
C GLN A 155 8.35 -3.35 12.57
N ALA A 156 7.93 -2.33 11.81
CA ALA A 156 6.52 -1.94 11.71
C ALA A 156 5.67 -3.07 11.09
N LEU A 157 6.13 -3.70 10.00
CA LEU A 157 5.43 -4.83 9.39
C LEU A 157 5.26 -6.00 10.35
N SER A 158 6.26 -6.29 11.18
CA SER A 158 6.19 -7.35 12.19
C SER A 158 5.09 -7.08 13.23
N ALA A 159 4.98 -5.83 13.71
CA ALA A 159 3.92 -5.44 14.63
C ALA A 159 2.54 -5.56 13.96
N HIS A 160 2.42 -5.12 12.71
CA HIS A 160 1.15 -5.17 11.97
C HIS A 160 0.72 -6.58 11.55
N ARG A 161 1.67 -7.49 11.28
CA ARG A 161 1.37 -8.92 11.13
C ARG A 161 0.70 -9.48 12.39
N THR A 162 1.26 -9.17 13.56
CA THR A 162 0.71 -9.61 14.85
C THR A 162 -0.70 -9.04 15.05
N ALA A 163 -0.88 -7.74 14.87
CA ALA A 163 -2.19 -7.09 14.99
C ALA A 163 -3.24 -7.66 14.02
N ARG A 164 -2.83 -7.98 12.79
CA ARG A 164 -3.71 -8.63 11.80
C ARG A 164 -4.17 -10.00 12.28
N ASP A 165 -3.23 -10.81 12.75
CA ASP A 165 -3.50 -12.20 13.13
C ASP A 165 -4.40 -12.23 14.38
N ASP A 166 -4.17 -11.34 15.34
CA ASP A 166 -5.03 -11.17 16.52
C ASP A 166 -6.47 -10.77 16.14
N ALA A 167 -6.63 -9.77 15.25
CA ALA A 167 -7.94 -9.31 14.80
C ALA A 167 -8.71 -10.42 14.05
N ARG A 168 -8.00 -11.23 13.24
CA ARG A 168 -8.60 -12.40 12.57
C ARG A 168 -9.01 -13.49 13.55
N GLN A 169 -8.18 -13.76 14.56
CA GLN A 169 -8.54 -14.72 15.60
C GLN A 169 -9.78 -14.26 16.37
N ALA A 170 -9.88 -12.97 16.70
CA ALA A 170 -11.06 -12.41 17.35
C ALA A 170 -12.32 -12.56 16.48
N ALA A 171 -12.23 -12.24 15.17
CA ALA A 171 -13.32 -12.43 14.22
C ALA A 171 -13.76 -13.91 14.10
N ASN A 172 -12.82 -14.84 14.06
CA ASN A 172 -13.10 -16.28 13.98
C ASN A 172 -13.78 -16.82 15.24
N LYS A 173 -13.31 -16.41 16.44
CA LYS A 173 -13.95 -16.78 17.72
C LYS A 173 -15.40 -16.33 17.75
N LYS A 174 -15.64 -15.06 17.38
CA LYS A 174 -16.99 -14.50 17.29
C LYS A 174 -17.89 -15.24 16.30
N ALA A 175 -17.39 -15.56 15.12
CA ALA A 175 -18.15 -16.28 14.09
C ALA A 175 -18.50 -17.73 14.51
N THR A 176 -17.68 -18.35 15.35
CA THR A 176 -17.86 -19.74 15.80
C THR A 176 -18.56 -19.87 17.15
N GLY A 177 -18.93 -18.77 17.80
CA GLY A 177 -19.65 -18.76 19.08
C GLY A 177 -18.85 -19.35 20.26
N LYS A 178 -17.52 -19.39 20.14
CA LYS A 178 -16.60 -19.85 21.19
C LYS A 178 -15.95 -18.68 21.92
#